data_AF-A0A6C0BXX0-F1
#
_entry.id   AF-A0A6C0BXX0-F1
#
_cell.length_a   1.000
_cell.length_b   1.000
_cell.length_c   1.000
_cell.angle_alpha   90.00
_cell.angle_beta   90.00
_cell.angle_gamma   90.00
#
_symmetry.space_group_name_H-M   'P 1'
#
loop_
_entity.id
_entity.type
_entity.pdbx_description
1 polymer ?
#
loop_
_entity_poly.entity_id
_entity_poly.type
_entity_poly.pdbx_seq_one_letter_code
_entity_poly.pdbx_strand_id
1 'polypeptide(L)'
;MLIQITASYYAYHFLEWGFHKLGHNKRWGGIIYRVHMAHHHKYHIGNLLQEGEYEGASGEMVFIPCLMVVWLCVWWFMNDIFSLFVVTTSILLFISNVIHQEIHRRDSWLEQNEVTREWFLERRKFHVIHHHKPQYNMSLGGISYIADEIMETIDFA
;
A
#
# COMPACT_ATOMS: atom_id res chain seq x y z
N MET A 1 24.54 -6.11 5.44
CA MET A 1 23.38 -5.74 6.27
C MET A 1 22.72 -4.43 5.82
N LEU A 2 23.38 -3.26 5.92
CA LEU A 2 22.75 -1.98 5.52
C LEU A 2 22.21 -1.99 4.08
N ILE A 3 23.03 -2.40 3.11
CA ILE A 3 22.63 -2.51 1.69
C ILE A 3 21.41 -3.42 1.52
N GLN A 4 21.33 -4.51 2.27
CA GLN A 4 20.23 -5.49 2.18
C GLN A 4 18.94 -4.92 2.76
N ILE A 5 19.02 -4.18 3.87
CA ILE A 5 17.89 -3.46 4.47
C ILE A 5 17.39 -2.39 3.50
N THR A 6 18.31 -1.58 2.94
CA THR A 6 17.97 -0.57 1.94
C THR A 6 17.31 -1.20 0.72
N ALA A 7 17.88 -2.26 0.15
CA ALA A 7 17.29 -2.97 -0.98
C ALA A 7 15.88 -3.50 -0.67
N SER A 8 15.68 -4.08 0.53
CA SER A 8 14.37 -4.57 0.96
C SER A 8 13.36 -3.45 1.17
N TYR A 9 13.80 -2.29 1.66
CA TYR A 9 12.97 -1.10 1.80
C TYR A 9 12.46 -0.59 0.45
N TYR A 10 13.34 -0.46 -0.55
CA TYR A 10 12.94 -0.10 -1.91
C TYR A 10 12.02 -1.17 -2.51
N ALA A 11 12.37 -2.45 -2.35
CA ALA A 11 11.55 -3.54 -2.87
C ALA A 11 10.12 -3.52 -2.30
N TYR A 12 9.95 -3.22 -1.01
CA TYR A 12 8.63 -3.04 -0.41
C TYR A 12 7.80 -1.98 -1.17
N HIS A 13 8.36 -0.79 -1.41
CA HIS A 13 7.63 0.28 -2.11
C HIS A 13 7.19 -0.14 -3.51
N PHE A 14 8.06 -0.83 -4.26
CA PHE A 14 7.71 -1.34 -5.58
C PHE A 14 6.71 -2.49 -5.55
N LEU A 15 6.75 -3.35 -4.53
CA LEU A 15 5.77 -4.42 -4.34
C LEU A 15 4.39 -3.85 -4.04
N GLU A 16 4.31 -2.90 -3.09
CA GLU A 16 3.08 -2.19 -2.77
C GLU A 16 2.50 -1.50 -4.02
N TRP A 17 3.32 -0.69 -4.70
CA TRP A 17 2.91 0.01 -5.92
C TRP A 17 2.44 -0.97 -7.01
N GLY A 18 3.21 -2.03 -7.26
CA GLY A 18 2.93 -2.98 -8.33
C GLY A 18 1.66 -3.78 -8.08
N PHE A 19 1.46 -4.22 -6.84
CA PHE A 19 0.23 -4.92 -6.46
C PHE A 19 -0.98 -3.99 -6.44
N HIS A 20 -0.83 -2.75 -5.99
CA HIS A 20 -1.91 -1.78 -6.07
C HIS A 20 -2.29 -1.47 -7.53
N LYS A 21 -1.30 -1.28 -8.40
CA LYS A 21 -1.50 -1.10 -9.85
C LYS A 21 -2.21 -2.32 -10.47
N LEU A 22 -1.89 -3.52 -10.03
CA LEU A 22 -2.57 -4.75 -10.44
C LEU A 22 -4.04 -4.76 -9.98
N GLY A 23 -4.34 -4.21 -8.80
CA GLY A 23 -5.70 -3.97 -8.30
C GLY A 23 -6.53 -3.02 -9.18
N HIS A 24 -5.88 -2.13 -9.94
CA HIS A 24 -6.54 -1.27 -10.94
C HIS A 24 -6.59 -1.88 -12.34
N ASN A 25 -5.97 -3.05 -12.56
CA ASN A 25 -5.86 -3.66 -13.87
C ASN A 25 -6.99 -4.68 -14.11
N LYS A 26 -8.05 -4.27 -14.83
CA LYS A 26 -9.17 -5.16 -15.18
C LYS A 26 -8.77 -6.39 -16.00
N ARG A 27 -7.73 -6.28 -16.83
CA ARG A 27 -7.32 -7.35 -17.77
C ARG A 27 -6.55 -8.46 -17.08
N TRP A 28 -5.65 -8.10 -16.16
CA TRP A 28 -4.70 -9.04 -15.55
C TRP A 28 -4.87 -9.20 -14.03
N GLY A 29 -5.60 -8.30 -13.37
CA GLY A 29 -5.74 -8.27 -11.91
C GLY A 29 -6.69 -9.32 -11.33
N GLY A 30 -7.57 -9.92 -12.13
CA GLY A 30 -8.39 -11.06 -11.71
C GLY A 30 -9.20 -10.80 -10.42
N ILE A 31 -8.96 -11.59 -9.37
CA ILE A 31 -9.61 -11.42 -8.06
C ILE A 31 -9.15 -10.16 -7.35
N ILE A 32 -7.88 -9.79 -7.49
CA ILE A 32 -7.30 -8.58 -6.89
C ILE A 32 -8.03 -7.36 -7.42
N TYR A 33 -8.26 -7.29 -8.73
CA TYR A 33 -9.05 -6.22 -9.34
C TYR A 33 -10.45 -6.13 -8.74
N ARG A 34 -11.16 -7.25 -8.59
CA ARG A 34 -12.53 -7.23 -8.05
C ARG A 34 -12.59 -6.74 -6.62
N VAL A 35 -11.70 -7.24 -5.77
CA VAL A 35 -11.65 -6.87 -4.35
C VAL A 35 -11.23 -5.41 -4.19
N HIS A 36 -10.22 -4.98 -4.96
CA HIS A 36 -9.72 -3.60 -4.94
C HIS A 36 -10.78 -2.60 -5.41
N MET A 37 -11.48 -2.90 -6.51
CA MET A 37 -12.56 -2.03 -6.98
C MET A 37 -13.77 -2.00 -6.05
N ALA A 38 -14.05 -3.10 -5.33
CA ALA A 38 -15.09 -3.10 -4.29
C ALA A 38 -14.70 -2.18 -3.12
N HIS A 39 -13.42 -2.14 -2.74
CA HIS A 39 -12.88 -1.18 -1.78
C HIS A 39 -13.09 0.26 -2.24
N HIS A 40 -12.69 0.60 -3.47
CA HIS A 40 -12.93 1.93 -4.05
C HIS A 40 -14.42 2.30 -4.14
N HIS A 41 -15.29 1.32 -4.36
CA HIS A 41 -16.72 1.57 -4.39
C HIS A 41 -17.30 1.87 -3.00
N LYS A 42 -16.86 1.15 -1.96
CA LYS A 42 -17.25 1.38 -0.56
C LYS A 42 -16.74 2.73 -0.05
N TYR A 43 -15.44 3.01 -0.29
CA TYR A 43 -14.74 4.21 0.15
C TYR A 43 -14.57 5.21 -0.98
N HIS A 44 -15.61 5.49 -1.74
CA HIS A 44 -15.55 6.49 -2.80
C HIS A 44 -15.31 7.91 -2.23
N ILE A 45 -14.94 8.88 -3.06
CA ILE A 45 -14.56 10.24 -2.61
C ILE A 45 -15.58 10.92 -1.65
N GLY A 46 -16.89 10.72 -1.85
CA GLY A 46 -17.93 11.29 -0.98
C GLY A 46 -18.16 10.55 0.35
N ASN A 47 -17.48 9.41 0.56
CA ASN A 47 -17.62 8.51 1.72
C ASN A 47 -16.27 7.85 2.04
N LEU A 48 -15.17 8.60 1.87
CA LEU A 48 -13.83 8.06 2.06
C LEU A 48 -13.54 7.75 3.53
N LEU A 49 -14.12 8.56 4.43
CA LEU A 49 -13.94 8.48 5.87
C LEU A 49 -15.14 7.79 6.53
N GLN A 50 -14.86 6.70 7.21
CA GLN A 50 -15.79 5.94 8.02
C GLN A 50 -15.68 6.35 9.50
N GLU A 51 -16.80 6.30 10.22
CA GLU A 51 -16.85 6.43 11.67
C GLU A 51 -16.60 5.08 12.36
N GLY A 52 -15.86 5.08 13.47
CA GLY A 52 -15.59 3.86 14.25
C GLY A 52 -14.45 3.00 13.72
N GLU A 53 -14.59 1.68 13.85
CA GLU A 53 -13.60 0.69 13.41
C GLU A 53 -13.61 0.55 11.88
N TYR A 54 -12.44 0.36 11.28
CA TYR A 54 -12.34 0.15 9.83
C TYR A 54 -12.98 -1.19 9.44
N GLU A 55 -13.99 -1.13 8.58
CA GLU A 55 -14.65 -2.33 8.07
C GLU A 55 -14.02 -2.79 6.75
N GLY A 56 -12.89 -3.47 6.84
CA GLY A 56 -12.21 -4.06 5.68
C GLY A 56 -12.89 -5.31 5.13
N ALA A 57 -12.71 -5.58 3.84
CA ALA A 57 -13.13 -6.84 3.21
C ALA A 57 -12.10 -7.98 3.38
N SER A 58 -11.14 -7.85 4.32
CA SER A 58 -9.92 -8.68 4.38
C SER A 58 -9.21 -8.79 3.02
N GLY A 59 -9.30 -7.72 2.22
CA GLY A 59 -8.86 -7.72 0.84
C GLY A 59 -7.36 -7.90 0.70
N GLU A 60 -6.58 -7.57 1.73
CA GLU A 60 -5.15 -7.80 1.82
C GLU A 60 -4.77 -9.28 1.59
N MET A 61 -5.64 -10.23 1.97
CA MET A 61 -5.38 -11.66 1.83
C MET A 61 -5.26 -12.10 0.37
N VAL A 62 -5.88 -11.38 -0.58
CA VAL A 62 -5.80 -11.73 -2.02
C VAL A 62 -4.42 -11.45 -2.62
N PHE A 63 -3.58 -10.67 -1.92
CA PHE A 63 -2.21 -10.38 -2.35
C PHE A 63 -1.19 -11.40 -1.85
N ILE A 64 -1.52 -12.23 -0.86
CA ILE A 64 -0.62 -13.24 -0.29
C ILE A 64 -0.07 -14.19 -1.36
N PRO A 65 -0.87 -14.76 -2.29
CA PRO A 65 -0.33 -15.62 -3.33
C PRO A 65 0.71 -14.92 -4.22
N CYS A 66 0.50 -13.64 -4.54
CA CYS A 66 1.46 -12.86 -5.33
C CYS A 66 2.75 -12.60 -4.55
N LEU A 67 2.65 -12.29 -3.25
CA LEU A 67 3.80 -12.16 -2.35
C LEU A 67 4.60 -13.46 -2.26
N MET A 68 3.92 -14.60 -2.14
CA MET A 68 4.58 -15.91 -2.11
C MET A 68 5.38 -16.18 -3.38
N VAL A 69 4.86 -15.83 -4.56
CA VAL A 69 5.60 -15.97 -5.83
C VAL A 69 6.86 -15.10 -5.83
N VAL A 70 6.76 -13.85 -5.40
CA VAL A 70 7.93 -12.96 -5.29
C VAL A 70 8.95 -13.52 -4.32
N TRP A 71 8.52 -13.98 -3.15
CA TRP A 71 9.41 -14.57 -2.15
C TRP A 71 10.08 -15.85 -2.65
N LEU A 72 9.38 -16.72 -3.37
CA LEU A 72 9.98 -17.89 -4.00
C LEU A 72 11.04 -17.51 -5.03
N CYS A 73 10.80 -16.47 -5.84
CA CYS A 73 11.82 -15.95 -6.76
C CYS A 73 13.04 -15.42 -5.99
N VAL A 74 12.84 -14.63 -4.93
CA VAL A 74 13.96 -14.11 -4.11
C VAL A 74 14.72 -15.25 -3.45
N TRP A 75 14.04 -16.25 -2.90
CA TRP A 75 14.66 -17.44 -2.31
C TRP A 75 15.55 -18.18 -3.32
N TRP A 76 15.08 -18.30 -4.57
CA TRP A 76 15.80 -18.98 -5.66
C TRP A 76 17.06 -18.22 -6.11
N PHE A 77 16.98 -16.90 -6.28
CA PHE A 77 18.08 -16.11 -6.84
C PHE A 77 19.00 -15.48 -5.78
N MET A 78 18.50 -15.26 -4.57
CA MET A 78 19.15 -14.44 -3.54
C MET A 78 18.96 -15.04 -2.14
N ASN A 79 19.25 -16.33 -2.00
CA ASN A 79 19.01 -17.09 -0.77
C ASN A 79 19.63 -16.45 0.48
N ASP A 80 20.84 -15.91 0.37
CA ASP A 80 21.60 -15.29 1.47
C ASP A 80 20.88 -14.11 2.14
N ILE A 81 19.98 -13.44 1.42
CA ILE A 81 19.23 -12.28 1.92
C ILE A 81 17.76 -12.59 2.17
N PHE A 82 17.31 -13.80 1.83
CA PHE A 82 15.90 -14.17 1.76
C PHE A 82 15.16 -13.90 3.07
N SER A 83 15.70 -14.39 4.20
CA SER A 83 15.05 -14.22 5.49
C SER A 83 14.91 -12.75 5.88
N LEU A 84 15.96 -11.95 5.66
CA LEU A 84 15.92 -10.52 5.95
C LEU A 84 14.92 -9.81 5.03
N PHE A 85 14.93 -10.12 3.74
CA PHE A 85 14.01 -9.57 2.76
C PHE A 85 12.55 -9.85 3.13
N VAL A 86 12.22 -11.11 3.43
CA VAL A 86 10.86 -11.52 3.79
C VAL A 86 10.42 -10.83 5.07
N VAL A 87 11.25 -10.81 6.11
CA VAL A 87 10.92 -10.15 7.38
C VAL A 87 10.72 -8.66 7.18
N THR A 88 11.65 -7.96 6.51
CA THR A 88 11.55 -6.52 6.29
C THR A 88 10.32 -6.16 5.43
N THR A 89 10.11 -6.85 4.31
CA THR A 89 8.96 -6.57 3.44
C THR A 89 7.64 -6.90 4.12
N SER A 90 7.55 -7.99 4.89
CA SER A 90 6.34 -8.34 5.64
C SER A 90 5.99 -7.29 6.69
N ILE A 91 6.98 -6.82 7.46
CA ILE A 91 6.77 -5.78 8.48
C ILE A 91 6.29 -4.48 7.81
N LEU A 92 6.94 -4.06 6.72
CA LEU A 92 6.57 -2.82 6.03
C LEU A 92 5.18 -2.91 5.38
N LEU A 93 4.84 -4.04 4.75
CA LEU A 93 3.51 -4.28 4.20
C LEU A 93 2.43 -4.28 5.29
N PHE A 94 2.72 -4.89 6.44
CA PHE A 94 1.81 -4.86 7.59
C PHE A 94 1.58 -3.44 8.10
N ILE A 95 2.66 -2.68 8.32
CA ILE A 95 2.59 -1.27 8.75
C ILE A 95 1.79 -0.44 7.73
N SER A 96 2.07 -0.63 6.44
CA SER A 96 1.35 0.06 5.37
C SER A 96 -0.13 -0.26 5.35
N ASN A 97 -0.50 -1.53 5.54
CA ASN A 97 -1.89 -1.92 5.64
C ASN A 97 -2.57 -1.24 6.84
N VAL A 98 -1.91 -1.18 8.00
CA VAL A 98 -2.43 -0.46 9.17
C VAL A 98 -2.64 1.03 8.85
N ILE A 99 -1.65 1.69 8.22
CA ILE A 99 -1.78 3.10 7.83
C ILE A 99 -2.93 3.29 6.83
N HIS A 100 -3.06 2.42 5.83
CA HIS A 100 -4.13 2.46 4.84
C HIS A 100 -5.52 2.34 5.48
N GLN A 101 -5.69 1.46 6.46
CA GLN A 101 -6.94 1.37 7.22
C GLN A 101 -7.24 2.66 7.96
N GLU A 102 -6.23 3.24 8.61
CA GLU A 102 -6.34 4.50 9.33
C GLU A 102 -6.63 5.70 8.41
N ILE A 103 -6.14 5.71 7.17
CA ILE A 103 -6.46 6.73 6.17
C ILE A 103 -7.99 6.83 5.97
N HIS A 104 -8.70 5.71 6.05
CA HIS A 104 -10.14 5.62 5.88
C HIS A 104 -10.96 5.87 7.16
N ARG A 105 -10.33 6.17 8.29
CA ARG A 105 -11.02 6.43 9.57
C ARG A 105 -11.11 7.93 9.86
N ARG A 106 -12.29 8.43 10.20
CA ARG A 106 -12.49 9.86 10.54
C ARG A 106 -11.65 10.29 11.74
N ASP A 107 -11.62 9.49 12.79
CA ASP A 107 -10.91 9.78 14.05
C ASP A 107 -9.64 8.93 14.20
N SER A 108 -8.79 8.96 13.18
CA SER A 108 -7.56 8.15 13.19
C SER A 108 -6.62 8.57 14.34
N TRP A 109 -6.04 7.59 15.03
CA TRP A 109 -5.04 7.83 16.07
C TRP A 109 -3.75 8.45 15.50
N LEU A 110 -3.46 8.24 14.21
CA LEU A 110 -2.31 8.86 13.52
C LEU A 110 -2.50 10.37 13.30
N GLU A 111 -3.76 10.82 13.18
CA GLU A 111 -4.11 12.24 13.10
C GLU A 111 -4.12 12.91 14.48
N GLN A 112 -4.36 12.15 15.55
CA GLN A 112 -4.39 12.65 16.92
C GLN A 112 -3.00 12.83 17.53
N ASN A 113 -1.97 12.15 17.01
CA ASN A 113 -0.61 12.23 17.51
C ASN A 113 0.18 13.34 16.81
N GLU A 114 0.67 14.32 17.59
CA GLU A 114 1.38 15.50 17.07
C GLU A 114 2.61 15.16 16.21
N VAL A 115 3.31 14.05 16.50
CA VAL A 115 4.52 13.65 15.76
C VAL A 115 4.17 13.10 14.38
N THR A 116 3.07 12.37 14.26
CA THR A 116 2.69 11.70 12.99
C THR A 116 1.67 12.49 12.18
N ARG A 117 1.00 13.48 12.78
CA ARG A 117 -0.18 14.15 12.21
C ARG A 117 0.10 14.76 10.85
N GLU A 118 1.14 15.58 10.71
CA GLU A 118 1.43 16.29 9.45
C GLU A 118 1.73 15.30 8.32
N TRP A 119 2.62 14.34 8.59
CA TRP A 119 2.96 13.28 7.64
C TRP A 119 1.72 12.46 7.25
N PHE A 120 0.90 12.06 8.23
CA PHE A 120 -0.28 11.24 7.97
C PHE A 120 -1.35 11.98 7.18
N LEU A 121 -1.62 13.25 7.48
CA LEU A 121 -2.56 14.07 6.73
C LEU A 121 -2.12 14.27 5.28
N GLU A 122 -0.81 14.38 5.03
CA GLU A 122 -0.26 14.39 3.67
C GLU A 122 -0.57 13.08 2.93
N ARG A 123 -0.34 11.92 3.56
CA ARG A 123 -0.64 10.61 2.95
C ARG A 123 -2.13 10.41 2.71
N ARG A 124 -2.96 10.82 3.65
CA ARG A 124 -4.41 10.83 3.46
C ARG A 124 -4.79 11.68 2.26
N LYS A 125 -4.23 12.88 2.08
CA LYS A 125 -4.49 13.74 0.90
C LYS A 125 -4.14 13.01 -0.39
N PHE A 126 -2.96 12.40 -0.50
CA PHE A 126 -2.57 11.66 -1.71
C PHE A 126 -3.49 10.48 -1.99
N HIS A 127 -3.91 9.77 -0.94
CA HIS A 127 -4.85 8.66 -1.07
C HIS A 127 -6.25 9.13 -1.48
N VAL A 128 -6.72 10.29 -1.00
CA VAL A 128 -7.98 10.90 -1.50
C VAL A 128 -7.89 11.17 -3.00
N ILE A 129 -6.77 11.76 -3.45
CA ILE A 129 -6.52 12.02 -4.87
C ILE A 129 -6.53 10.71 -5.66
N HIS A 130 -5.92 9.65 -5.12
CA HIS A 130 -5.96 8.32 -5.73
C HIS A 130 -7.39 7.79 -5.93
N HIS A 131 -8.25 7.91 -4.92
CA HIS A 131 -9.67 7.52 -5.05
C HIS A 131 -10.44 8.36 -6.07
N HIS A 132 -9.98 9.59 -6.35
CA HIS A 132 -10.53 10.44 -7.40
C HIS A 132 -9.95 10.14 -8.79
N LYS A 133 -8.64 9.89 -8.86
CA LYS A 133 -7.83 9.66 -10.07
C LYS A 133 -7.05 8.34 -9.90
N PRO A 134 -7.68 7.18 -10.19
CA PRO A 134 -7.12 5.86 -9.86
C PRO A 134 -5.77 5.52 -10.50
N GLN A 135 -5.27 6.34 -11.42
CA GLN A 135 -3.97 6.15 -12.07
C GLN A 135 -2.78 6.78 -11.32
N TYR A 136 -3.03 7.63 -10.31
CA TYR A 136 -1.99 8.36 -9.56
C TYR A 136 -1.95 7.96 -8.08
N ASN A 137 -0.86 8.28 -7.38
CA ASN A 137 -0.64 8.08 -5.94
C ASN A 137 -0.92 6.63 -5.50
N MET A 138 -0.23 5.69 -6.14
CA MET A 138 -0.38 4.25 -6.00
C MET A 138 0.27 3.67 -4.74
N SER A 139 1.06 4.42 -3.99
CA SER A 139 1.52 3.99 -2.67
C SER A 139 0.35 3.96 -1.67
N LEU A 140 -0.21 2.76 -1.41
CA LEU A 140 -1.42 2.49 -0.61
C LEU A 140 -1.42 3.18 0.75
N GLY A 141 -0.57 2.70 1.67
CA GLY A 141 -0.40 3.26 3.02
C GLY A 141 0.66 4.35 3.07
N GLY A 142 1.44 4.52 2.00
CA GLY A 142 2.20 5.75 1.78
C GLY A 142 3.31 6.00 2.80
N ILE A 143 4.01 4.96 3.30
CA ILE A 143 5.22 5.15 4.11
C ILE A 143 6.18 6.14 3.43
N SER A 144 6.28 6.04 2.10
CA SER A 144 6.88 7.02 1.21
C SER A 144 6.17 6.95 -0.16
N TYR A 145 6.34 7.98 -0.99
CA TYR A 145 5.86 8.04 -2.36
C TYR A 145 6.96 7.71 -3.39
N ILE A 146 8.08 7.12 -2.95
CA ILE A 146 9.26 6.90 -3.81
C ILE A 146 8.97 6.04 -5.05
N ALA A 147 8.09 5.05 -4.94
CA ALA A 147 7.67 4.27 -6.09
C ALA A 147 6.80 5.11 -7.05
N ASP A 148 5.93 5.98 -6.52
CA ASP A 148 5.16 6.91 -7.35
C ASP A 148 6.06 7.93 -8.07
N GLU A 149 7.10 8.45 -7.42
CA GLU A 149 8.07 9.35 -8.06
C GLU A 149 8.82 8.66 -9.20
N ILE A 150 9.33 7.46 -8.96
CA ILE A 150 10.12 6.71 -9.96
C ILE A 150 9.24 6.24 -11.12
N MET A 151 7.99 5.86 -10.84
CA MET A 151 7.04 5.39 -11.85
C MET A 151 6.24 6.53 -12.50
N GLU A 152 6.53 7.79 -12.15
CA GLU A 152 5.84 8.98 -12.65
C GLU A 152 4.32 8.95 -12.42
N THR A 153 3.90 8.41 -11.27
CA THR A 153 2.49 8.34 -10.86
C THR A 153 2.14 9.26 -9.69
N ILE A 154 3.01 10.19 -9.30
CA ILE A 154 2.70 11.17 -8.25
C ILE A 154 1.83 12.33 -8.78
N ASP A 155 0.77 12.68 -8.04
CA ASP A 155 -0.08 13.84 -8.31
C ASP A 155 -0.35 14.65 -7.03
N PHE A 156 0.04 15.93 -7.06
CA PHE A 156 -0.10 16.88 -5.95
C PHE A 156 -1.42 17.67 -5.97
N ALA A 157 -2.18 17.58 -7.08
CA ALA A 157 -3.29 18.47 -7.44
C ALA A 157 -4.69 17.91 -7.15
#